data_AF-A0A8J6C304-F1
#
_entry.id   AF-A0A8J6C304-F1
#
_cell.length_a   1.000
_cell.length_b   1.000
_cell.length_c   1.000
_cell.angle_alpha   90.00
_cell.angle_beta   90.00
_cell.angle_gamma   90.00
#
_symmetry.space_group_name_H-M   'P 1'
#
loop_
_entity.id
_entity.type
_entity.pdbx_description
1 polymer ?
#
loop_
_entity_poly.entity_id
_entity_poly.type
_entity_poly.pdbx_seq_one_letter_code
_entity_poly.pdbx_strand_id
1 'polypeptide(L)'
;MEEKGVAATSGGPAAGAEASAGTMKVVVAVDASEESLHALAWALDNIVVRRAAGGCGGVSSLVVVHAQPGADHYVYPVAAHGIGAIAYAPAAAIESMRKAQDEISTKVVSRALDACKQREVNATGAILEGDAKEAICQAVEEMHADLLVLGSRGLGKIKRAFLGSVSDYLVHHACCPVLVVKPSKARDK
;
A
#
# COMPACT_ATOMS: atom_id res chain seq x y z
N MET A 1 50.04 -48.33 -4.25
CA MET A 1 48.67 -48.63 -4.65
C MET A 1 47.91 -47.32 -4.53
N GLU A 2 47.44 -46.82 -5.67
CA GLU A 2 46.45 -45.77 -5.90
C GLU A 2 46.79 -44.29 -5.66
N GLU A 3 46.81 -43.58 -6.80
CA GLU A 3 46.47 -42.17 -7.01
C GLU A 3 45.07 -41.82 -6.49
N LYS A 4 44.88 -40.51 -6.24
CA LYS A 4 43.78 -39.60 -6.68
C LYS A 4 43.54 -38.57 -5.57
N GLY A 5 43.31 -37.29 -5.83
CA GLY A 5 42.89 -36.59 -7.03
C GLY A 5 42.09 -35.37 -6.58
N VAL A 6 42.34 -34.22 -7.21
CA VAL A 6 41.57 -32.98 -7.09
C VAL A 6 40.12 -33.19 -7.55
N ALA A 7 39.14 -32.53 -6.94
CA ALA A 7 37.93 -32.07 -7.63
C ALA A 7 37.15 -31.01 -6.84
N ALA A 8 37.01 -29.83 -7.44
CA ALA A 8 35.89 -28.93 -7.23
C ALA A 8 34.71 -29.38 -8.11
N THR A 9 33.48 -29.30 -7.59
CA THR A 9 32.21 -29.30 -8.36
C THR A 9 31.19 -28.51 -7.53
N SER A 10 30.76 -27.30 -7.92
CA SER A 10 29.78 -26.98 -8.97
C SER A 10 28.40 -27.63 -8.77
N GLY A 11 27.42 -26.81 -8.39
CA GLY A 11 25.98 -27.06 -8.49
C GLY A 11 25.30 -25.78 -8.00
N GLY A 12 24.86 -24.86 -8.85
CA GLY A 12 23.73 -25.06 -9.77
C GLY A 12 22.46 -24.52 -9.08
N PRO A 13 21.68 -23.64 -9.72
CA PRO A 13 20.76 -22.74 -9.05
C PRO A 13 19.60 -23.50 -8.40
N ALA A 14 19.23 -23.09 -7.18
CA ALA A 14 18.06 -23.59 -6.49
C ALA A 14 16.82 -23.31 -7.35
N ALA A 15 16.33 -24.41 -7.91
CA ALA A 15 15.03 -24.71 -8.45
C ALA A 15 13.91 -23.73 -8.09
N GLY A 16 13.25 -23.27 -9.15
CA GLY A 16 11.83 -22.99 -9.29
C GLY A 16 11.02 -22.84 -8.01
N ALA A 17 10.60 -21.61 -7.74
CA ALA A 17 9.37 -21.37 -7.01
C ALA A 17 8.22 -21.96 -7.85
N GLU A 18 7.80 -23.18 -7.52
CA GLU A 18 6.50 -23.70 -7.93
C GLU A 18 5.44 -22.70 -7.47
N ALA A 19 4.82 -22.02 -8.44
CA ALA A 19 3.61 -21.26 -8.20
C ALA A 19 2.51 -22.25 -7.82
N SER A 20 2.42 -22.55 -6.52
CA SER A 20 1.21 -23.07 -5.89
C SER A 20 0.02 -22.32 -6.49
N ALA A 21 -1.05 -23.05 -6.82
CA ALA A 21 -2.35 -22.46 -7.19
C ALA A 21 -2.95 -21.78 -5.95
N GLY A 22 -2.27 -20.72 -5.52
CA GLY A 22 -2.38 -20.09 -4.22
C GLY A 22 -3.44 -19.02 -4.21
N THR A 23 -4.13 -18.97 -3.09
CA THR A 23 -5.00 -17.88 -2.67
C THR A 23 -4.24 -16.55 -2.75
N MET A 24 -4.60 -15.68 -3.68
CA MET A 24 -3.90 -14.39 -3.85
C MET A 24 -4.37 -13.40 -2.79
N LYS A 25 -3.43 -12.77 -2.07
CA LYS A 25 -3.67 -11.68 -1.13
C LYS A 25 -3.32 -10.35 -1.78
N VAL A 26 -4.35 -9.51 -1.96
CA VAL A 26 -4.22 -8.20 -2.60
C VAL A 26 -4.35 -7.13 -1.54
N VAL A 27 -3.36 -6.25 -1.45
CA VAL A 27 -3.40 -5.05 -0.60
C VAL A 27 -3.68 -3.84 -1.47
N VAL A 28 -4.65 -3.03 -1.09
CA VAL A 28 -4.99 -1.78 -1.78
C VAL A 28 -4.77 -0.62 -0.83
N ALA A 29 -3.82 0.28 -1.16
CA ALA A 29 -3.62 1.48 -0.36
C ALA A 29 -4.57 2.59 -0.82
N VAL A 30 -5.31 3.16 0.12
CA VAL A 30 -6.26 4.23 -0.11
C VAL A 30 -5.93 5.44 0.77
N ASP A 31 -6.15 6.64 0.23
CA ASP A 31 -6.20 7.88 0.99
C ASP A 31 -7.58 8.53 0.81
N ALA A 32 -7.73 9.79 1.23
CA ALA A 32 -8.97 10.53 1.04
C ALA A 32 -9.17 11.06 -0.40
N SER A 33 -8.32 10.68 -1.36
CA SER A 33 -8.41 11.12 -2.75
C SER A 33 -9.39 10.27 -3.58
N GLU A 34 -9.92 10.86 -4.64
CA GLU A 34 -10.79 10.15 -5.58
C GLU A 34 -9.95 9.21 -6.47
N GLU A 35 -8.67 9.51 -6.69
CA GLU A 35 -7.74 8.68 -7.46
C GLU A 35 -7.45 7.35 -6.77
N SER A 36 -7.28 7.34 -5.45
CA SER A 36 -7.07 6.10 -4.70
C SER A 36 -8.33 5.26 -4.63
N LEU A 37 -9.50 5.89 -4.48
CA LEU A 37 -10.79 5.19 -4.53
C LEU A 37 -11.08 4.63 -5.92
N HIS A 38 -10.68 5.34 -6.98
CA HIS A 38 -10.73 4.81 -8.34
C HIS A 38 -9.82 3.60 -8.50
N ALA A 39 -8.62 3.61 -7.91
CA ALA A 39 -7.71 2.46 -7.93
C ALA A 39 -8.34 1.23 -7.25
N LEU A 40 -9.00 1.42 -6.12
CA LEU A 40 -9.77 0.37 -5.45
C LEU A 40 -10.89 -0.17 -6.33
N ALA A 41 -11.73 0.69 -6.90
CA ALA A 41 -12.82 0.28 -7.78
C ALA A 41 -12.29 -0.51 -8.99
N TRP A 42 -11.20 -0.02 -9.59
CA TRP A 42 -10.52 -0.71 -10.69
C TRP A 42 -10.03 -2.10 -10.28
N ALA A 43 -9.43 -2.23 -9.09
CA ALA A 43 -8.94 -3.49 -8.55
C ALA A 43 -10.07 -4.51 -8.37
N LEU A 44 -11.20 -4.08 -7.80
CA LEU A 44 -12.39 -4.91 -7.64
C LEU A 44 -12.90 -5.41 -9.00
N ASP A 45 -13.04 -4.51 -9.97
CA ASP A 45 -13.60 -4.82 -11.30
C ASP A 45 -12.69 -5.70 -12.18
N ASN A 46 -11.37 -5.58 -12.03
CA ASN A 46 -10.42 -6.21 -12.96
C ASN A 46 -9.64 -7.39 -12.37
N ILE A 47 -9.40 -7.38 -11.05
CA ILE A 47 -8.62 -8.43 -10.37
C ILE A 47 -9.58 -9.46 -9.78
N VAL A 48 -10.60 -9.00 -9.05
CA VAL A 48 -11.51 -9.90 -8.33
C VAL A 48 -12.58 -10.47 -9.28
N VAL A 49 -13.30 -9.61 -10.01
CA VAL A 49 -14.43 -10.03 -10.86
C VAL A 49 -14.00 -10.89 -12.05
N ARG A 50 -12.91 -10.54 -12.75
CA ARG A 50 -12.45 -11.34 -13.91
C ARG A 50 -11.92 -12.72 -13.54
N ARG A 51 -11.44 -12.89 -12.31
CA ARG A 51 -10.88 -14.17 -11.83
C ARG A 51 -11.97 -15.10 -11.28
N ALA A 52 -13.10 -14.56 -10.84
CA ALA A 52 -14.31 -15.35 -10.58
C ALA A 52 -14.88 -15.98 -11.87
N ALA A 53 -14.70 -15.33 -13.03
CA ALA A 53 -15.21 -15.81 -14.32
C ALA A 53 -14.28 -16.81 -15.04
N GLY A 54 -12.97 -16.85 -14.70
CA GLY A 54 -12.00 -17.78 -15.27
C GLY A 54 -11.44 -18.69 -14.18
N GLY A 55 -11.91 -19.93 -14.10
CA GLY A 55 -11.75 -20.88 -12.98
C GLY A 55 -10.32 -21.32 -12.60
N CYS A 56 -9.41 -20.39 -12.31
CA CYS A 56 -8.08 -20.67 -11.77
C CYS A 56 -7.76 -19.69 -10.62
N GLY A 57 -7.92 -20.18 -9.38
CA GLY A 57 -7.44 -19.60 -8.11
C GLY A 57 -7.96 -18.20 -7.76
N GLY A 58 -9.05 -18.07 -7.02
CA GLY A 58 -9.61 -16.75 -6.66
C GLY A 58 -8.69 -15.87 -5.79
N VAL A 59 -8.95 -14.56 -5.78
CA VAL A 59 -8.47 -13.67 -4.71
C VAL A 59 -9.17 -14.12 -3.44
N SER A 60 -8.41 -14.55 -2.43
CA SER A 60 -9.00 -15.08 -1.20
C SER A 60 -9.06 -14.03 -0.10
N SER A 61 -8.30 -12.94 -0.24
CA SER A 61 -8.30 -11.86 0.73
C SER A 61 -7.90 -10.55 0.05
N LEU A 62 -8.76 -9.55 0.18
CA LEU A 62 -8.44 -8.17 -0.16
C LEU A 62 -8.30 -7.38 1.15
N VAL A 63 -7.20 -6.65 1.31
CA VAL A 63 -6.97 -5.79 2.47
C VAL A 63 -6.86 -4.35 2.00
N VAL A 64 -7.72 -3.49 2.53
CA VAL A 64 -7.64 -2.04 2.32
C VAL A 64 -6.79 -1.45 3.43
N VAL A 65 -5.73 -0.73 3.06
CA VAL A 65 -4.87 -0.03 4.01
C VAL A 65 -4.95 1.48 3.83
N HIS A 66 -5.01 2.21 4.94
CA HIS A 66 -4.92 3.67 4.96
C HIS A 66 -3.80 4.10 5.90
N ALA A 67 -2.84 4.89 5.43
CA ALA A 67 -1.78 5.41 6.28
C ALA A 67 -2.15 6.80 6.83
N GLN A 68 -2.03 6.97 8.14
CA GLN A 68 -2.18 8.24 8.83
C GLN A 68 -0.85 8.68 9.45
N PRO A 69 -0.56 9.99 9.49
CA PRO A 69 0.66 10.49 10.10
C PRO A 69 0.76 10.08 11.57
N GLY A 70 1.93 9.58 11.97
CA GLY A 70 2.24 9.32 13.38
C GLY A 70 2.35 10.62 14.18
N ALA A 71 2.33 10.50 15.52
CA ALA A 71 2.46 11.65 16.42
C ALA A 71 3.75 12.47 16.19
N ASP A 72 4.80 11.84 15.68
CA ASP A 72 6.06 12.49 15.32
C ASP A 72 5.92 13.53 14.19
N HIS A 73 4.83 13.47 13.41
CA HIS A 73 4.52 14.48 12.39
C HIS A 73 4.16 15.85 12.98
N TYR A 74 3.86 15.93 14.29
CA TYR A 74 3.63 17.18 15.01
C TYR A 74 4.89 17.77 15.64
N VAL A 75 6.04 17.16 15.38
CA VAL A 75 7.34 17.65 15.82
C VAL A 75 7.86 18.63 14.78
N TYR A 76 7.79 19.93 15.08
CA TYR A 76 8.41 20.95 14.24
C TYR A 76 9.78 21.32 14.81
N PRO A 77 10.88 21.20 14.04
CA PRO A 77 12.16 21.74 14.44
C PRO A 77 12.03 23.27 14.47
N VAL A 78 12.13 23.88 15.64
CA VAL A 78 12.14 25.33 15.76
C VAL A 78 13.60 25.74 15.76
N ALA A 79 14.08 26.18 14.59
CA ALA A 79 15.36 26.83 14.48
C ALA A 79 15.27 28.23 15.11
N ALA A 80 15.23 28.29 16.44
CA ALA A 80 15.41 29.53 17.18
C ALA A 80 16.90 29.71 17.46
N HIS A 81 17.52 30.73 16.87
CA HIS A 81 18.88 31.18 17.19
C HIS A 81 20.00 30.14 16.98
N GLY A 82 19.88 29.25 15.98
CA GLY A 82 20.93 28.25 15.68
C GLY A 82 21.04 27.12 16.71
N ILE A 83 20.12 27.06 17.67
CA ILE A 83 19.97 25.95 18.61
C ILE A 83 18.84 25.07 18.06
N GLY A 84 19.14 23.82 17.74
CA GLY A 84 18.16 22.84 17.30
C GLY A 84 17.23 22.47 18.45
N ALA A 85 16.25 23.32 18.75
CA ALA A 85 15.24 23.07 19.77
C ALA A 85 14.03 22.38 19.13
N ILE A 86 13.57 21.32 19.77
CA ILE A 86 12.32 20.64 19.42
C ILE A 86 11.20 21.32 20.20
N ALA A 87 10.22 21.92 19.51
CA ALA A 87 9.00 22.38 20.18
C ALA A 87 7.89 21.34 19.99
N TYR A 88 7.28 20.95 21.11
CA TYR A 88 6.12 20.08 21.12
C TYR A 88 4.85 20.93 21.14
N ALA A 89 3.85 20.52 20.35
CA ALA A 89 2.49 21.02 20.55
C ALA A 89 1.97 20.59 21.94
N PRO A 90 1.08 21.39 22.58
CA PRO A 90 0.46 20.99 23.85
C PRO A 90 -0.21 19.61 23.72
N ALA A 91 -0.09 18.76 24.75
CA ALA A 91 -0.62 17.39 24.71
C ALA A 91 -2.12 17.33 24.31
N ALA A 92 -2.93 18.27 24.81
CA ALA A 92 -4.35 18.37 24.47
C ALA A 92 -4.58 18.73 22.97
N ALA A 93 -3.68 19.51 22.36
CA ALA A 93 -3.75 19.80 20.94
C ALA A 93 -3.39 18.56 20.12
N ILE A 94 -2.33 17.82 20.51
CA ILE A 94 -1.94 16.55 19.88
C ILE A 94 -3.10 15.54 19.95
N GLU A 95 -3.72 15.39 21.12
CA GLU A 95 -4.83 14.47 21.33
C GLU A 95 -6.05 14.83 20.49
N SER A 96 -6.43 16.11 20.42
CA SER A 96 -7.51 16.58 19.57
C SER A 96 -7.24 16.33 18.09
N MET A 97 -6.00 16.55 17.63
CA MET A 97 -5.62 16.33 16.24
C MET A 97 -5.60 14.84 15.88
N ARG A 98 -5.08 14.01 16.79
CA ARG A 98 -5.11 12.55 16.65
C ARG A 98 -6.54 12.04 16.53
N LYS A 99 -7.43 12.48 17.43
CA LYS A 99 -8.85 12.09 17.37
C LYS A 99 -9.50 12.51 16.06
N ALA A 100 -9.25 13.73 15.59
CA ALA A 100 -9.77 14.20 14.31
C ALA A 100 -9.20 13.38 13.13
N GLN A 101 -7.93 12.98 13.18
CA GLN A 101 -7.33 12.10 12.17
C GLN A 101 -7.92 10.70 12.22
N ASP A 102 -8.06 10.09 13.39
CA ASP A 102 -8.66 8.76 13.55
C ASP A 102 -10.09 8.73 12.98
N GLU A 103 -10.87 9.79 13.20
CA GLU A 103 -12.20 9.94 12.62
C GLU A 103 -12.17 10.04 11.08
N ILE A 104 -11.20 10.75 10.51
CA ILE A 104 -11.01 10.84 9.05
C ILE A 104 -10.59 9.49 8.49
N SER A 105 -9.58 8.85 9.09
CA SER A 105 -9.05 7.55 8.72
C SER A 105 -10.14 6.48 8.73
N THR A 106 -10.95 6.46 9.78
CA THR A 106 -12.10 5.55 9.90
C THR A 106 -13.12 5.79 8.78
N LYS A 107 -13.42 7.05 8.43
CA LYS A 107 -14.32 7.38 7.32
C LYS A 107 -13.77 6.93 5.97
N VAL A 108 -12.48 7.13 5.72
CA VAL A 108 -11.80 6.70 4.48
C VAL A 108 -11.88 5.19 4.32
N VAL A 109 -11.48 4.44 5.36
CA VAL A 109 -11.52 2.97 5.34
C VAL A 109 -12.96 2.46 5.23
N SER A 110 -13.91 3.04 5.95
CA SER A 110 -15.33 2.67 5.83
C SER A 110 -15.84 2.86 4.41
N ARG A 111 -15.57 4.02 3.78
CA ARG A 111 -15.98 4.29 2.38
C ARG A 111 -15.40 3.26 1.41
N ALA A 112 -14.14 2.89 1.61
CA ALA A 112 -13.48 1.87 0.79
C ALA A 112 -14.08 0.47 1.00
N LEU A 113 -14.34 0.08 2.25
CA LEU A 113 -14.98 -1.21 2.56
C LEU A 113 -16.41 -1.29 2.04
N ASP A 114 -17.16 -0.19 2.07
CA ASP A 114 -18.51 -0.16 1.52
C ASP A 114 -18.51 -0.34 0.00
N ALA A 115 -17.51 0.20 -0.72
CA ALA A 115 -17.31 -0.08 -2.13
C ALA A 115 -17.00 -1.58 -2.39
N CYS A 116 -16.26 -2.24 -1.49
CA CYS A 116 -15.99 -3.67 -1.58
C CYS A 116 -17.25 -4.51 -1.36
N LYS A 117 -18.08 -4.14 -0.36
CA LYS A 117 -19.36 -4.82 -0.07
C LYS A 117 -20.34 -4.74 -1.23
N GLN A 118 -20.42 -3.59 -1.91
CA GLN A 118 -21.28 -3.41 -3.10
C GLN A 118 -20.90 -4.32 -4.27
N ARG A 119 -19.67 -4.87 -4.26
CA ARG A 119 -19.16 -5.81 -5.26
C ARG A 119 -19.13 -7.25 -4.73
N GLU A 120 -19.70 -7.51 -3.56
CA GLU A 120 -19.72 -8.82 -2.89
C GLU A 120 -18.32 -9.40 -2.65
N VAL A 121 -17.32 -8.53 -2.43
CA VAL A 121 -15.92 -8.91 -2.16
C VAL A 121 -15.67 -8.91 -0.66
N ASN A 122 -15.11 -10.00 -0.14
CA ASN A 122 -14.66 -10.07 1.25
C ASN A 122 -13.35 -9.26 1.41
N ALA A 123 -13.46 -8.12 2.08
CA ALA A 123 -12.35 -7.21 2.31
C ALA A 123 -12.24 -6.83 3.79
N THR A 124 -11.01 -6.72 4.29
CA THR A 124 -10.70 -6.19 5.62
C THR A 124 -10.05 -4.81 5.50
N GLY A 125 -10.18 -3.98 6.53
CA GLY A 125 -9.58 -2.65 6.58
C GLY A 125 -8.55 -2.55 7.69
N ALA A 126 -7.43 -1.88 7.41
CA ALA A 126 -6.39 -1.57 8.39
C ALA A 126 -5.97 -0.09 8.28
N ILE A 127 -5.78 0.55 9.43
CA ILE A 127 -5.21 1.89 9.54
C ILE A 127 -3.77 1.73 10.01
N LEU A 128 -2.83 2.30 9.26
CA LEU A 128 -1.40 2.26 9.53
C LEU A 128 -0.97 3.62 10.10
N GLU A 129 -0.18 3.62 11.17
CA GLU A 129 0.39 4.85 11.74
C GLU A 129 1.83 5.05 11.26
N GLY A 130 2.20 6.26 10.87
CA GLY A 130 3.58 6.62 10.50
C GLY A 130 3.71 7.35 9.17
N ASP A 131 4.92 7.35 8.59
CA ASP A 131 5.11 7.79 7.21
C ASP A 131 4.47 6.78 6.26
N ALA A 132 3.66 7.27 5.32
CA ALA A 132 2.88 6.41 4.44
C ALA A 132 3.76 5.45 3.60
N LYS A 133 4.98 5.85 3.23
CA LYS A 133 5.86 5.03 2.41
C LYS A 133 6.37 3.83 3.18
N GLU A 134 6.87 4.07 4.39
CA GLU A 134 7.44 3.04 5.24
C GLU A 134 6.36 2.14 5.82
N ALA A 135 5.27 2.73 6.31
CA ALA A 135 4.17 1.98 6.90
C ALA A 135 3.52 1.03 5.89
N ILE A 136 3.33 1.46 4.63
CA ILE A 136 2.79 0.58 3.59
C ILE A 136 3.78 -0.52 3.22
N CYS A 137 5.08 -0.22 3.07
CA CYS A 137 6.12 -1.24 2.84
C CYS A 137 6.12 -2.31 3.92
N GLN A 138 6.11 -1.90 5.19
CA GLN A 138 6.08 -2.81 6.32
C GLN A 138 4.78 -3.64 6.33
N ALA A 139 3.64 -3.01 6.11
CA ALA A 139 2.35 -3.70 6.11
C ALA A 139 2.25 -4.75 4.99
N VAL A 140 2.76 -4.49 3.79
CA VAL A 140 2.74 -5.50 2.70
C VAL A 140 3.67 -6.67 2.98
N GLU A 141 4.79 -6.44 3.67
CA GLU A 141 5.72 -7.48 4.08
C GLU A 141 5.10 -8.36 5.18
N GLU A 142 4.58 -7.74 6.25
CA GLU A 142 3.93 -8.43 7.37
C GLU A 142 2.70 -9.24 6.94
N MET A 143 1.93 -8.70 6.00
CA MET A 143 0.77 -9.40 5.45
C MET A 143 1.15 -10.47 4.43
N HIS A 144 2.40 -10.56 3.98
CA HIS A 144 2.79 -11.39 2.84
C HIS A 144 1.89 -11.13 1.62
N ALA A 145 1.81 -9.88 1.19
CA ALA A 145 0.98 -9.49 0.06
C ALA A 145 1.56 -10.01 -1.27
N ASP A 146 0.71 -10.57 -2.12
CA ASP A 146 1.09 -11.00 -3.47
C ASP A 146 1.03 -9.85 -4.48
N LEU A 147 0.27 -8.80 -4.17
CA LEU A 147 0.11 -7.61 -5.00
C LEU A 147 -0.28 -6.40 -4.15
N LEU A 148 0.41 -5.30 -4.37
CA LEU A 148 0.05 -3.98 -3.87
C LEU A 148 -0.60 -3.15 -4.98
N VAL A 149 -1.79 -2.61 -4.74
CA VAL A 149 -2.49 -1.73 -5.68
C VAL A 149 -2.55 -0.31 -5.12
N LEU A 150 -2.16 0.66 -5.96
CA LEU A 150 -2.07 2.07 -5.61
C LEU A 150 -2.73 2.94 -6.67
N GLY A 151 -3.23 4.10 -6.24
CA GLY A 151 -3.44 5.22 -7.17
C GLY A 151 -2.09 5.76 -7.68
N SER A 152 -2.05 6.23 -8.91
CA SER A 152 -0.89 6.97 -9.45
C SER A 152 -0.64 8.31 -8.75
N ARG A 153 -1.65 8.83 -8.03
CA ARG A 153 -1.62 10.08 -7.27
C ARG A 153 -2.47 9.94 -6.00
N GLY A 154 -2.24 10.84 -5.06
CA GLY A 154 -3.08 11.07 -3.88
C GLY A 154 -3.52 12.53 -3.80
N LEU A 155 -3.67 13.08 -2.59
CA LEU A 155 -4.14 14.46 -2.28
C LEU A 155 -3.40 15.65 -2.95
N GLY A 156 -2.38 15.42 -3.79
CA GLY A 156 -1.56 16.46 -4.42
C GLY A 156 -2.11 16.99 -5.76
N LYS A 157 -1.99 18.31 -5.99
CA LYS A 157 -2.53 19.03 -7.18
C LYS A 157 -1.67 18.96 -8.45
N ILE A 158 -0.70 18.05 -8.55
CA ILE A 158 0.20 18.00 -9.70
C ILE A 158 -0.58 17.43 -10.90
N LYS A 159 -0.55 18.10 -12.05
CA LYS A 159 -1.38 17.74 -13.23
C LYS A 159 -0.65 17.01 -14.37
N ARG A 160 0.64 16.73 -14.24
CA ARG A 160 1.47 16.12 -15.32
C ARG A 160 1.85 14.66 -15.04
N ALA A 161 2.39 13.93 -16.01
CA ALA A 161 2.65 12.46 -16.02
C ALA A 161 3.68 11.93 -14.99
N PHE A 162 3.64 12.42 -13.75
CA PHE A 162 4.49 11.99 -12.65
C PHE A 162 3.67 11.18 -11.64
N LEU A 163 4.28 10.09 -11.14
CA LEU A 163 3.79 9.36 -9.98
C LEU A 163 3.78 10.27 -8.75
N GLY A 164 2.84 10.03 -7.83
CA GLY A 164 2.88 10.61 -6.50
C GLY A 164 4.09 10.12 -5.71
N SER A 165 4.55 10.90 -4.73
CA SER A 165 5.75 10.57 -3.93
C SER A 165 5.66 9.21 -3.22
N VAL A 166 4.45 8.81 -2.80
CA VAL A 166 4.22 7.50 -2.15
C VAL A 166 4.23 6.38 -3.20
N SER A 167 3.50 6.53 -4.30
CA SER A 167 3.45 5.52 -5.36
C SER A 167 4.82 5.30 -6.01
N ASP A 168 5.57 6.37 -6.25
CA ASP A 168 6.93 6.31 -6.78
C ASP A 168 7.86 5.56 -5.83
N TYR A 169 7.82 5.87 -4.53
CA TYR A 169 8.61 5.15 -3.54
C TYR A 169 8.26 3.66 -3.49
N LEU A 170 6.97 3.31 -3.42
CA LEU A 170 6.52 1.93 -3.26
C LEU A 170 6.86 1.07 -4.49
N VAL A 171 6.80 1.62 -5.70
CA VAL A 171 7.23 0.91 -6.91
C VAL A 171 8.69 0.45 -6.84
N HIS A 172 9.54 1.18 -6.11
CA HIS A 172 10.96 0.86 -5.98
C HIS A 172 11.29 0.02 -4.73
N HIS A 173 10.47 0.07 -3.67
CA HIS A 173 10.83 -0.47 -2.36
C HIS A 173 9.87 -1.53 -1.81
N ALA A 174 8.67 -1.71 -2.38
CA ALA A 174 7.76 -2.75 -1.91
C ALA A 174 8.34 -4.15 -2.18
N CYS A 175 8.17 -5.07 -1.23
CA CYS A 175 8.64 -6.45 -1.36
C CYS A 175 7.82 -7.28 -2.36
N CYS A 176 6.70 -6.75 -2.85
CA CYS A 176 5.75 -7.43 -3.72
C CYS A 176 5.50 -6.63 -5.02
N PRO A 177 4.96 -7.28 -6.07
CA PRO A 177 4.52 -6.58 -7.27
C PRO A 177 3.61 -5.39 -6.96
N VAL A 178 3.86 -4.27 -7.62
CA VAL A 178 3.08 -3.03 -7.46
C VAL A 178 2.32 -2.72 -8.73
N LEU A 179 1.00 -2.57 -8.61
CA LEU A 179 0.11 -2.10 -9.65
C LEU A 179 -0.31 -0.66 -9.38
N VAL A 180 0.04 0.22 -10.30
CA VAL A 180 -0.36 1.64 -10.24
C VAL A 180 -1.50 1.92 -11.20
N VAL A 181 -2.63 2.36 -10.65
CA VAL A 181 -3.82 2.73 -11.44
C VAL A 181 -3.77 4.21 -11.81
N LYS A 182 -3.82 4.47 -13.12
CA LYS A 182 -3.91 5.83 -13.67
C LYS A 182 -5.23 6.50 -13.26
N PRO A 183 -5.29 7.84 -13.15
CA PRO A 183 -6.55 8.50 -12.81
C PRO A 183 -7.60 8.20 -13.87
N SER A 184 -8.87 8.24 -13.46
CA SER A 184 -9.97 8.15 -14.41
C SER A 184 -9.84 9.34 -15.38
N LYS A 185 -9.79 9.06 -16.68
CA LYS A 185 -9.99 10.15 -17.65
C LYS A 185 -11.44 10.58 -17.43
N ALA A 186 -11.69 11.83 -17.04
CA ALA A 186 -12.95 12.44 -17.43
C ALA A 186 -13.05 12.21 -18.93
N ARG A 187 -14.02 11.42 -19.38
CA ARG A 187 -14.33 11.38 -20.80
C ARG A 187 -14.81 12.79 -21.09
N ASP A 188 -13.95 13.63 -21.65
CA ASP A 188 -14.38 14.85 -22.30
C ASP A 188 -15.45 14.41 -23.30
N LYS A 189 -16.70 14.75 -22.98
CA LYS A 189 -17.86 14.56 -23.87
C LYS A 189 -17.98 15.80 -24.72
#